data_AF-A0A7Y6IY72-F1
#
_entry.id   AF-A0A7Y6IY72-F1
#
_cell.length_a   1.000
_cell.length_b   1.000
_cell.length_c   1.000
_cell.angle_alpha   90.00
_cell.angle_beta   90.00
_cell.angle_gamma   90.00
#
_symmetry.space_group_name_H-M   'P 1'
#
loop_
_entity.id
_entity.type
_entity.pdbx_description
1 polymer ?
#
loop_
_entity_poly.entity_id
_entity_poly.type
_entity_poly.pdbx_seq_one_letter_code
_entity_poly.pdbx_strand_id
1 'polypeptide(L)'
;MRNNSREGRRIGRRCVFSGARLSHPDGIALNAERLGVEGGLRLDDGFSAEGEVLLRGARVAGSLRFAQASLANPGRGALNAWLMEIGSGLRITPGFVANGEVFLDSTQVRGSVNLDGDLHLRGVEAASLKIGPRT
;
A
#
# COMPACT_ATOMS: atom_id res chain seq x y z
N MET A 1 -2.42 -35.89 -1.76
CA MET A 1 -2.76 -34.51 -2.16
C MET A 1 -1.55 -33.63 -1.86
N ARG A 2 -1.10 -32.84 -2.84
CA ARG A 2 0.24 -32.25 -2.88
C ARG A 2 0.45 -31.19 -1.80
N ASN A 3 1.51 -31.41 -1.03
CA ASN A 3 2.21 -30.45 -0.21
C ASN A 3 2.53 -29.20 -1.03
N ASN A 4 2.02 -28.04 -0.61
CA ASN A 4 2.35 -26.75 -1.22
C ASN A 4 2.52 -25.73 -0.09
N SER A 5 3.48 -26.00 0.79
CA SER A 5 4.04 -25.05 1.73
C SER A 5 4.75 -23.92 0.97
N ARG A 6 3.95 -23.02 0.40
CA ARG A 6 4.40 -21.65 0.15
C ARG A 6 4.49 -20.97 1.50
N GLU A 7 5.65 -21.03 2.13
CA GLU A 7 5.95 -20.19 3.29
C GLU A 7 6.14 -18.74 2.84
N GLY A 8 5.04 -18.13 2.40
CA GLY A 8 4.92 -16.69 2.47
C GLY A 8 4.81 -16.31 3.95
N ARG A 9 5.57 -15.30 4.38
CA ARG A 9 5.45 -14.72 5.72
C ARG A 9 3.99 -14.34 5.95
N ARG A 10 3.30 -15.09 6.82
CA ARG A 10 1.90 -14.89 7.18
C ARG A 10 1.81 -14.28 8.57
N ILE A 11 1.13 -13.15 8.67
CA ILE A 11 0.84 -12.49 9.94
C ILE A 11 -0.65 -12.65 10.23
N GLY A 12 -0.99 -13.43 11.26
CA GLY A 12 -2.36 -13.87 11.54
C GLY A 12 -3.32 -12.80 12.10
N ARG A 13 -2.83 -11.61 12.50
CA ARG A 13 -3.70 -10.56 13.06
C ARG A 13 -3.53 -9.21 12.37
N ARG A 14 -2.46 -8.48 12.65
CA ARG A 14 -2.19 -7.17 12.02
C ARG A 14 -0.70 -7.01 11.84
N CYS A 15 -0.31 -6.37 10.75
CA CYS A 15 1.05 -5.87 10.54
C CYS A 15 1.00 -4.36 10.71
N VAL A 16 1.80 -3.81 11.63
CA VAL A 16 1.70 -2.42 12.08
C VAL A 16 3.08 -1.78 12.04
N PHE A 17 3.20 -0.69 11.30
CA PHE A 17 4.38 0.17 11.17
C PHE A 17 4.11 1.59 11.70
N SER A 18 3.15 1.75 12.60
CA SER A 18 2.78 3.05 13.17
C SER A 18 3.99 3.80 13.73
N GLY A 19 4.25 5.00 13.22
CA GLY A 19 5.38 5.86 13.62
C GLY A 19 6.78 5.35 13.24
N ALA A 20 6.88 4.25 12.50
CA ALA A 20 8.18 3.72 12.09
C ALA A 20 8.87 4.65 11.08
N ARG A 21 10.20 4.75 11.19
CA ARG A 21 11.05 5.52 10.28
C ARG A 21 12.04 4.58 9.60
N LEU A 22 11.88 4.39 8.30
CA LEU A 22 12.71 3.51 7.48
C LEU A 22 13.48 4.37 6.48
N SER A 23 14.77 4.11 6.29
CA SER A 23 15.60 4.87 5.33
C SER A 23 16.58 3.95 4.62
N HIS A 24 16.51 3.97 3.30
CA HIS A 24 17.45 3.42 2.35
C HIS A 24 17.28 4.19 1.01
N PRO A 25 17.78 5.44 0.93
CA PRO A 25 17.41 6.39 -0.13
C PRO A 25 17.68 5.93 -1.56
N ASP A 26 18.70 5.09 -1.75
CA ASP A 26 19.09 4.58 -3.07
C ASP A 26 18.49 3.20 -3.42
N GLY A 27 17.55 2.69 -2.62
CA GLY A 27 16.93 1.39 -2.84
C GLY A 27 15.65 1.16 -2.04
N ILE A 28 15.52 -0.03 -1.43
CA ILE A 28 14.27 -0.49 -0.81
C ILE A 28 14.28 -0.23 0.70
N ALA A 29 13.43 0.69 1.16
CA ALA A 29 13.25 1.00 2.59
C ALA A 29 12.41 -0.05 3.31
N LEU A 30 11.42 -0.63 2.62
CA LEU A 30 10.57 -1.71 3.14
C LEU A 30 10.32 -2.75 2.05
N ASN A 31 10.88 -3.95 2.21
CA ASN A 31 10.52 -5.09 1.38
C ASN A 31 9.44 -5.93 2.07
N ALA A 32 8.22 -5.83 1.58
CA ALA A 32 7.07 -6.64 1.98
C ALA A 32 6.41 -7.30 0.75
N GLU A 33 7.21 -7.66 -0.26
CA GLU A 33 6.73 -8.43 -1.41
C GLU A 33 6.09 -9.75 -0.96
N ARG A 34 4.92 -10.06 -1.53
CA ARG A 34 4.15 -11.28 -1.24
C ARG A 34 3.81 -11.48 0.24
N LEU A 35 3.87 -10.42 1.05
CA LEU A 35 3.44 -10.45 2.44
C LEU A 35 1.99 -10.92 2.53
N GLY A 36 1.71 -11.90 3.39
CA GLY A 36 0.35 -12.32 3.74
C GLY A 36 -0.05 -11.76 5.09
N VAL A 37 -1.14 -11.00 5.17
CA VAL A 37 -1.72 -10.52 6.43
C VAL A 37 -3.18 -10.93 6.48
N GLU A 38 -3.57 -11.70 7.51
CA GLU A 38 -4.96 -12.17 7.67
C GLU A 38 -5.90 -11.07 8.19
N GLY A 39 -5.37 -10.04 8.85
CA GLY A 39 -6.11 -8.82 9.14
C GLY A 39 -5.52 -7.63 8.39
N GLY A 40 -5.29 -6.51 9.10
CA GLY A 40 -4.93 -5.24 8.48
C GLY A 40 -3.42 -4.97 8.41
N LEU A 41 -3.01 -4.22 7.40
CA LEU A 41 -1.69 -3.60 7.28
C LEU A 41 -1.81 -2.09 7.56
N ARG A 42 -1.11 -1.60 8.58
CA ARG A 42 -1.15 -0.20 9.02
C ARG A 42 0.22 0.45 8.84
N LEU A 43 0.27 1.51 8.04
CA LEU A 43 1.41 2.42 7.90
C LEU A 43 0.90 3.81 8.28
N ASP A 44 0.83 4.08 9.58
CA ASP A 44 0.20 5.30 10.11
C ASP A 44 0.97 5.96 11.24
N ASP A 45 0.34 6.89 11.96
CA ASP A 45 0.90 7.63 13.10
C ASP A 45 2.28 8.24 12.82
N GLY A 46 2.46 8.82 11.63
CA GLY A 46 3.73 9.44 11.24
C GLY A 46 4.74 8.49 10.59
N PHE A 47 4.33 7.32 10.11
CA PHE A 47 5.19 6.41 9.35
C PHE A 47 5.95 7.15 8.25
N SER A 48 7.27 6.97 8.15
CA SER A 48 8.08 7.55 7.09
C SER A 48 9.01 6.53 6.44
N ALA A 49 9.10 6.58 5.11
CA ALA A 49 10.04 5.78 4.32
C ALA A 49 10.81 6.67 3.33
N GLU A 50 12.13 6.65 3.42
CA GLU A 50 13.04 7.21 2.41
C GLU A 50 13.64 6.06 1.59
N GLY A 51 13.32 5.98 0.30
CA GLY A 51 13.50 4.79 -0.53
C GLY A 51 12.16 4.10 -0.84
N GLU A 52 12.20 3.03 -1.63
CA GLU A 52 11.01 2.35 -2.13
C GLU A 52 10.33 1.46 -1.08
N VAL A 53 9.00 1.53 -1.01
CA VAL A 53 8.16 0.57 -0.29
C VAL A 53 7.60 -0.46 -1.28
N LEU A 54 8.04 -1.71 -1.16
CA LEU A 54 7.60 -2.81 -2.02
C LEU A 54 6.50 -3.64 -1.35
N LEU A 55 5.28 -3.59 -1.91
CA LEU A 55 4.11 -4.39 -1.55
C LEU A 55 3.65 -5.30 -2.72
N ARG A 56 4.52 -5.55 -3.70
CA ARG A 56 4.17 -6.32 -4.89
C ARG A 56 3.63 -7.71 -4.54
N GLY A 57 2.45 -8.02 -5.06
CA GLY A 57 1.77 -9.29 -4.81
C GLY A 57 1.41 -9.56 -3.35
N ALA A 58 1.47 -8.55 -2.47
CA ALA A 58 1.04 -8.69 -1.09
C ALA A 58 -0.47 -8.95 -1.01
N ARG A 59 -0.88 -9.71 0.01
CA ARG A 59 -2.29 -10.03 0.28
C ARG A 59 -2.64 -9.61 1.68
N VAL A 60 -3.56 -8.66 1.79
CA VAL A 60 -4.08 -8.17 3.06
C VAL A 60 -5.56 -8.51 3.09
N ALA A 61 -5.97 -9.51 3.87
CA ALA A 61 -7.38 -9.91 3.94
C ALA A 61 -8.25 -8.84 4.63
N GLY A 62 -7.67 -8.07 5.55
CA GLY A 62 -8.29 -6.89 6.17
C GLY A 62 -8.12 -5.63 5.33
N SER A 63 -7.93 -4.50 6.01
CA SER A 63 -7.72 -3.18 5.39
C SER A 63 -6.24 -2.81 5.29
N LEU A 64 -5.89 -2.05 4.24
CA LEU A 64 -4.64 -1.32 4.14
C LEU A 64 -4.89 0.14 4.52
N ARG A 65 -4.10 0.68 5.44
CA ARG A 65 -4.20 2.07 5.88
C ARG A 65 -2.87 2.80 5.73
N PHE A 66 -2.94 3.95 5.05
CA PHE A 66 -1.95 5.02 5.13
C PHE A 66 -2.59 6.23 5.80
N ALA A 67 -2.03 6.68 6.93
CA ALA A 67 -2.51 7.87 7.63
C ALA A 67 -1.35 8.66 8.21
N GLN A 68 -1.25 9.96 7.89
CA GLN A 68 -0.08 10.78 8.27
C GLN A 68 1.26 10.14 7.84
N ALA A 69 1.27 9.38 6.76
CA ALA A 69 2.44 8.64 6.29
C ALA A 69 3.18 9.41 5.19
N SER A 70 4.52 9.42 5.22
CA SER A 70 5.37 10.09 4.24
C SER A 70 6.26 9.09 3.50
N LEU A 71 6.13 9.01 2.18
CA LEU A 71 6.96 8.19 1.32
C LEU A 71 7.81 9.10 0.43
N ALA A 72 9.12 8.92 0.39
CA ALA A 72 10.03 9.75 -0.39
C ALA A 72 11.00 8.89 -1.18
N ASN A 73 10.86 8.93 -2.50
CA ASN A 73 11.83 8.42 -3.47
C ASN A 73 11.77 9.28 -4.74
N PRO A 74 12.24 10.54 -4.69
CA PRO A 74 12.01 11.52 -5.75
C PRO A 74 12.61 11.08 -7.08
N GLY A 75 11.83 11.20 -8.16
CA GLY A 75 12.22 10.76 -9.51
C GLY A 75 12.22 9.24 -9.72
N ARG A 76 11.73 8.46 -8.75
CA ARG A 76 11.63 6.99 -8.78
C ARG A 76 10.32 6.53 -8.11
N GLY A 77 10.12 5.22 -7.98
CA GLY A 77 8.97 4.63 -7.27
C GLY A 77 9.06 4.78 -5.75
N ALA A 78 8.11 5.48 -5.14
CA ALA A 78 7.98 5.59 -3.69
C ALA A 78 7.15 4.42 -3.10
N LEU A 79 6.12 3.95 -3.83
CA LEU A 79 5.29 2.81 -3.47
C LEU A 79 5.06 1.91 -4.67
N ASN A 80 5.37 0.63 -4.54
CA ASN A 80 5.06 -0.38 -5.54
C ASN A 80 4.12 -1.43 -4.97
N ALA A 81 2.83 -1.31 -5.29
CA ALA A 81 1.79 -2.26 -4.88
C ALA A 81 1.29 -3.13 -6.05
N TRP A 82 2.09 -3.31 -7.10
CA TRP A 82 1.69 -4.08 -8.28
C TRP A 82 1.16 -5.48 -7.90
N LEU A 83 -0.02 -5.87 -8.41
CA LEU A 83 -0.70 -7.14 -8.12
C LEU A 83 -1.11 -7.34 -6.65
N MET A 84 -1.19 -6.28 -5.83
CA MET A 84 -1.65 -6.39 -4.45
C MET A 84 -3.14 -6.75 -4.37
N GLU A 85 -3.51 -7.57 -3.39
CA GLU A 85 -4.91 -7.90 -3.08
C GLU A 85 -5.29 -7.36 -1.69
N ILE A 86 -6.37 -6.58 -1.61
CA ILE A 86 -6.90 -6.01 -0.37
C ILE A 86 -8.35 -6.48 -0.19
N GLY A 87 -8.63 -7.20 0.89
CA GLY A 87 -9.90 -7.86 1.13
C GLY A 87 -11.00 -6.94 1.65
N SER A 88 -10.69 -5.96 2.50
CA SER A 88 -11.70 -5.06 3.08
C SER A 88 -11.71 -3.67 2.48
N GLY A 89 -10.56 -3.00 2.38
CA GLY A 89 -10.51 -1.66 1.81
C GLY A 89 -9.15 -0.99 1.91
N LEU A 90 -8.89 -0.09 0.96
CA LEU A 90 -7.75 0.81 0.96
C LEU A 90 -8.20 2.15 1.54
N ARG A 91 -7.54 2.60 2.61
CA ARG A 91 -7.80 3.91 3.20
C ARG A 91 -6.53 4.75 3.19
N ILE A 92 -6.57 5.85 2.46
CA ILE A 92 -5.57 6.91 2.48
C ILE A 92 -6.24 8.13 3.10
N THR A 93 -5.75 8.57 4.27
CA THR A 93 -6.34 9.69 5.01
C THR A 93 -5.46 10.94 4.93
N PRO A 94 -5.96 12.11 5.38
CA PRO A 94 -5.19 13.35 5.35
C PRO A 94 -3.82 13.19 6.03
N GLY A 95 -2.83 13.90 5.48
CA GLY A 95 -1.44 13.83 5.91
C GLY A 95 -0.63 12.70 5.25
N PHE A 96 -1.22 11.87 4.40
CA PHE A 96 -0.44 11.02 3.50
C PHE A 96 0.23 11.87 2.41
N VAL A 97 1.54 11.68 2.24
CA VAL A 97 2.35 12.33 1.20
C VAL A 97 3.23 11.27 0.54
N ALA A 98 3.27 11.27 -0.80
CA ALA A 98 4.22 10.49 -1.57
C ALA A 98 4.97 11.42 -2.54
N ASN A 99 6.30 11.50 -2.38
CA ASN A 99 7.20 12.18 -3.31
C ASN A 99 7.96 11.14 -4.12
N GLY A 100 7.42 10.80 -5.28
CA GLY A 100 7.83 9.68 -6.12
C GLY A 100 6.59 8.97 -6.67
N GLU A 101 6.80 8.04 -7.59
CA GLU A 101 5.71 7.33 -8.26
C GLU A 101 5.02 6.34 -7.31
N VAL A 102 3.70 6.20 -7.45
CA VAL A 102 2.89 5.23 -6.71
C VAL A 102 2.26 4.28 -7.72
N PHE A 103 2.77 3.05 -7.76
CA PHE A 103 2.27 2.00 -8.65
C PHE A 103 1.18 1.19 -7.96
N LEU A 104 -0.04 1.25 -8.51
CA LEU A 104 -1.19 0.47 -8.08
C LEU A 104 -1.71 -0.46 -9.19
N ASP A 105 -0.95 -0.63 -10.26
CA ASP A 105 -1.30 -1.49 -11.39
C ASP A 105 -1.79 -2.86 -10.93
N SER A 106 -2.89 -3.31 -11.52
CA SER A 106 -3.50 -4.61 -11.19
C SER A 106 -3.81 -4.82 -9.69
N THR A 107 -3.75 -3.79 -8.84
CA THR A 107 -4.15 -3.88 -7.44
C THR A 107 -5.65 -4.09 -7.37
N GLN A 108 -6.07 -5.10 -6.60
CA GLN A 108 -7.47 -5.43 -6.40
C GLN A 108 -7.89 -5.04 -4.99
N VAL A 109 -8.90 -4.18 -4.89
CA VAL A 109 -9.55 -3.85 -3.62
C VAL A 109 -10.97 -4.39 -3.68
N ARG A 110 -11.28 -5.41 -2.87
CA ARG A 110 -12.60 -6.05 -2.90
C ARG A 110 -13.69 -5.17 -2.28
N GLY A 111 -13.35 -4.39 -1.26
CA GLY A 111 -14.27 -3.41 -0.68
C GLY A 111 -13.99 -2.01 -1.20
N SER A 112 -13.98 -1.01 -0.30
CA SER A 112 -13.90 0.39 -0.70
C SER A 112 -12.46 0.90 -0.84
N VAL A 113 -12.27 1.83 -1.76
CA VAL A 113 -11.11 2.72 -1.81
C VAL A 113 -11.58 4.07 -1.29
N ASN A 114 -11.05 4.49 -0.14
CA ASN A 114 -11.35 5.77 0.47
C ASN A 114 -10.07 6.63 0.44
N LEU A 115 -10.13 7.71 -0.33
CA LEU A 115 -9.08 8.72 -0.46
C LEU A 115 -9.67 9.99 0.14
N ASP A 116 -9.26 10.31 1.36
CA ASP A 116 -9.74 11.49 2.08
C ASP A 116 -8.70 12.60 1.94
N GLY A 117 -9.06 13.62 1.15
CA GLY A 117 -8.19 14.69 0.67
C GLY A 117 -8.39 14.99 -0.82
N ASP A 118 -7.58 15.91 -1.36
CA ASP A 118 -7.62 16.26 -2.77
C ASP A 118 -6.99 15.15 -3.62
N LEU A 119 -7.81 14.57 -4.50
CA LEU A 119 -7.36 13.57 -5.47
C LEU A 119 -7.04 14.26 -6.80
N HIS A 120 -5.76 14.54 -7.05
CA HIS A 120 -5.27 15.05 -8.33
C HIS A 120 -4.73 13.92 -9.21
N LEU A 121 -5.54 13.51 -10.18
CA LEU A 121 -5.18 12.50 -11.17
C LEU A 121 -4.61 13.15 -12.44
N ARG A 122 -3.40 12.77 -12.85
CA ARG A 122 -2.79 13.17 -14.14
C ARG A 122 -2.33 11.91 -14.88
N GLY A 123 -2.55 11.87 -16.20
CA GLY A 123 -2.09 10.74 -17.03
C GLY A 123 -2.69 9.39 -16.64
N VAL A 124 -3.95 9.34 -16.21
CA VAL A 124 -4.60 8.07 -15.82
C VAL A 124 -4.83 7.21 -17.05
N GLU A 125 -4.16 6.08 -17.12
CA GLU A 125 -4.46 4.98 -18.02
C GLU A 125 -5.08 3.83 -17.21
N ALA A 126 -6.38 3.60 -17.40
CA ALA A 126 -7.12 2.59 -16.65
C ALA A 126 -8.10 1.86 -17.56
N ALA A 127 -8.19 0.53 -17.41
CA ALA A 127 -9.20 -0.26 -18.10
C ALA A 127 -10.63 0.14 -17.69
N SER A 128 -10.83 0.54 -16.42
CA SER A 128 -12.02 1.25 -15.98
C SER A 128 -11.74 2.06 -14.71
N LEU A 129 -12.37 3.22 -14.59
CA LEU A 129 -12.34 4.08 -13.41
C LEU A 129 -13.78 4.45 -13.04
N LYS A 130 -14.24 4.03 -11.87
CA LYS A 130 -15.59 4.36 -11.36
C LYS A 130 -15.49 5.28 -10.15
N ILE A 131 -15.94 6.52 -10.31
CA ILE A 131 -16.02 7.51 -9.23
C ILE A 131 -17.44 7.46 -8.68
N GLY A 132 -17.60 7.09 -7.42
CA GLY A 132 -18.87 7.11 -6.70
C GLY A 132 -19.28 8.54 -6.32
N PRO A 133 -20.56 8.79 -6.05
CA PRO A 133 -21.01 10.12 -5.65
C PRO A 133 -20.29 10.58 -4.38
N ARG A 134 -19.94 11.87 -4.32
CA ARG A 134 -19.59 12.55 -3.07
C ARG A 134 -20.90 12.66 -2.26
N THR A 135 -20.99 11.95 -1.15
CA THR A 135 -22.02 12.21 -0.13
C THR A 135 -21.54 13.30 0.81
#